data_AF-A0A6A5BC71-F1
#
_entry.id   AF-A0A6A5BC71-F1
#
_cell.length_a   1.000
_cell.length_b   1.000
_cell.length_c   1.000
_cell.angle_alpha   90.00
_cell.angle_beta   90.00
_cell.angle_gamma   90.00
#
_symmetry.space_group_name_H-M   'P 1'
#
loop_
_entity.id
_entity.type
_entity.pdbx_description
1 polymer ?
#
loop_
_entity_poly.entity_id
_entity_poly.type
_entity_poly.pdbx_seq_one_letter_code
_entity_poly.pdbx_strand_id
1 'polypeptide(L)'
;MDRRGIIYLAKGNGKQIYVICSESGQILDKMGYNCRRPFPTKFNLFFSLSLDRNDNLMISCYDENHRPAIKVFTRNLHFVKSIRLPLYNRNAIIYDSISDGCLLQTEDAWFYLSKDFDVISQKTIWDKHGSFSNGVLYCVENATITCYK
;
A
#
# COMPACT_ATOMS: atom_id res chain seq x y z
N MET A 1 -0.82 5.56 -10.75
CA MET A 1 -1.88 6.27 -11.49
C MET A 1 -2.93 5.24 -11.84
N ASP A 2 -4.22 5.56 -11.69
CA ASP A 2 -5.29 4.64 -12.08
C ASP A 2 -5.55 4.69 -13.60
N ARG A 3 -6.37 3.77 -14.12
CA ARG A 3 -6.72 3.74 -15.56
C ARG A 3 -7.44 4.99 -16.09
N ARG A 4 -7.91 5.90 -15.23
CA ARG A 4 -8.57 7.15 -15.63
C ARG A 4 -7.58 8.32 -15.71
N GLY A 5 -6.30 8.09 -15.46
CA GLY A 5 -5.32 9.17 -15.34
C GLY A 5 -5.41 9.90 -14.00
N ILE A 6 -5.87 9.23 -12.93
CA ILE A 6 -5.87 9.84 -11.59
C ILE A 6 -4.64 9.42 -10.80
N ILE A 7 -4.00 10.40 -10.18
CA ILE A 7 -2.85 10.23 -9.29
C ILE A 7 -3.32 10.47 -7.84
N TYR A 8 -2.93 9.56 -6.95
CA TYR A 8 -3.14 9.69 -5.52
C TYR A 8 -1.82 10.07 -4.87
N LEU A 9 -1.74 11.27 -4.27
CA LEU A 9 -0.53 11.74 -3.60
C LEU A 9 -0.76 11.92 -2.11
N ALA A 10 0.05 11.23 -1.34
CA ALA A 10 0.18 11.38 0.10
C ALA A 10 0.83 12.73 0.45
N LYS A 11 0.19 13.55 1.28
CA LYS A 11 0.83 14.71 1.91
C LYS A 11 1.88 14.21 2.91
N GLY A 12 3.07 14.82 2.92
CA GLY A 12 4.23 14.35 3.70
C GLY A 12 4.03 14.19 5.21
N ASN A 13 2.95 14.73 5.78
CA ASN A 13 2.59 14.49 7.19
C ASN A 13 1.80 13.20 7.42
N GLY A 14 1.49 12.43 6.37
CA GLY A 14 0.79 11.17 6.52
C GLY A 14 -0.70 11.32 6.87
N LYS A 15 -1.31 12.50 6.66
CA LYS A 15 -2.70 12.77 7.12
C LYS A 15 -3.70 13.12 6.03
N GLN A 16 -3.26 13.46 4.84
CA GLN A 16 -4.12 13.89 3.73
C GLN A 16 -3.65 13.26 2.42
N ILE A 17 -4.59 12.81 1.59
CA ILE A 17 -4.31 12.32 0.24
C ILE A 17 -4.98 13.27 -0.75
N TYR A 18 -4.21 13.72 -1.73
CA TYR A 18 -4.67 14.51 -2.86
C TYR A 18 -5.04 13.58 -4.02
N VAL A 19 -6.17 13.87 -4.65
CA VAL A 19 -6.62 13.20 -5.88
C VAL A 19 -6.40 14.17 -7.03
N ILE A 20 -5.53 13.81 -7.96
CA ILE A 20 -4.99 14.72 -8.97
C ILE A 20 -5.26 14.15 -10.36
N CYS A 21 -5.72 14.99 -11.29
CA CYS A 21 -5.75 14.64 -12.70
C CYS A 21 -4.33 14.66 -13.27
N SER A 22 -3.87 13.56 -13.86
CA SER A 22 -2.50 13.43 -14.37
C SER A 22 -2.21 14.37 -15.53
N GLU A 23 -3.19 14.59 -16.40
CA GLU A 23 -3.02 15.40 -17.61
C GLU A 23 -2.91 16.90 -17.30
N SER A 24 -3.67 17.38 -16.30
CA SER A 24 -3.74 18.80 -15.96
C SER A 24 -2.97 19.19 -14.70
N GLY A 25 -2.59 18.21 -13.86
CA GLY A 25 -2.06 18.45 -12.52
C GLY A 25 -3.10 19.03 -11.53
N GLN A 26 -4.37 19.17 -11.93
CA GLN A 26 -5.41 19.76 -11.10
C GLN A 26 -5.76 18.85 -9.92
N ILE A 27 -5.87 19.42 -8.72
CA ILE A 27 -6.43 18.73 -7.55
C ILE A 27 -7.95 18.66 -7.72
N LEU A 28 -8.46 17.44 -7.90
CA LEU A 28 -9.89 17.15 -8.04
C LEU A 28 -10.57 16.96 -6.68
N ASP A 29 -9.87 16.35 -5.72
CA ASP A 29 -10.41 16.06 -4.39
C ASP A 29 -9.31 15.91 -3.34
N LYS A 30 -9.74 15.91 -2.07
CA LYS A 30 -8.89 15.68 -0.89
C LYS A 30 -9.62 14.74 0.07
N MET A 31 -8.91 13.72 0.54
CA MET A 31 -9.40 12.80 1.57
C MET A 31 -8.45 12.79 2.76
N GLY A 32 -8.98 12.47 3.94
CA GLY A 32 -8.18 12.37 5.17
C GLY A 32 -8.57 13.40 6.22
N TYR A 33 -7.61 13.76 7.05
CA TYR A 33 -7.83 14.66 8.19
C TYR A 33 -8.26 16.06 7.72
N ASN A 34 -9.31 16.60 8.34
CA ASN A 34 -9.92 17.89 8.02
C ASN A 34 -10.31 18.06 6.52
N CYS A 35 -10.72 16.98 5.85
CA CYS A 35 -11.21 17.01 4.47
C CYS A 35 -12.73 16.74 4.41
N ARG A 36 -13.40 17.18 3.33
CA ARG A 36 -14.83 16.92 3.09
C ARG A 36 -15.17 15.44 3.00
N ARG A 37 -14.23 14.62 2.53
CA ARG A 37 -14.30 13.15 2.59
C ARG A 37 -13.48 12.65 3.78
N PRO A 38 -14.07 12.55 4.98
CA PRO A 38 -13.37 12.04 6.14
C PRO A 38 -13.01 10.57 5.91
N PHE A 39 -11.80 10.21 6.29
CA PHE A 39 -11.39 8.82 6.35
C PHE A 39 -12.07 8.15 7.56
N PRO A 40 -12.52 6.88 7.47
CA PRO A 40 -13.11 6.18 8.61
C PRO A 40 -12.15 6.19 9.80
N THR A 41 -12.52 7.07 10.74
CA THR A 41 -12.06 7.38 12.09
C THR A 41 -10.64 7.00 12.51
N LYS A 42 -9.93 8.05 12.97
CA LYS A 42 -8.73 8.04 13.83
C LYS A 42 -7.64 7.11 13.29
N PHE A 43 -6.70 7.61 12.48
CA PHE A 43 -5.26 7.45 12.75
C PHE A 43 -4.40 8.21 11.75
N ASN A 44 -3.33 8.75 12.34
CA ASN A 44 -2.25 9.53 11.76
C ASN A 44 -1.21 8.58 11.14
N LEU A 45 -0.62 8.99 10.01
CA LEU A 45 0.43 8.32 9.24
C LEU A 45 -0.03 7.11 8.42
N PHE A 46 -0.25 7.36 7.13
CA PHE A 46 -0.14 6.33 6.09
C PHE A 46 1.32 6.17 5.65
N PHE A 47 1.74 4.93 5.41
CA PHE A 47 3.12 4.55 5.05
C PHE A 47 3.30 4.48 3.54
N SER A 48 2.26 4.03 2.84
CA SER A 48 2.29 3.83 1.40
C SER A 48 0.89 3.83 0.80
N LEU A 49 0.84 4.21 -0.48
CA LEU A 49 -0.35 4.15 -1.32
C LEU A 49 -0.04 3.22 -2.50
N SER A 50 -0.99 2.36 -2.84
CA SER A 50 -0.91 1.50 -4.03
C SER A 50 -2.29 1.35 -4.67
N LEU A 51 -2.34 0.78 -5.86
CA LEU A 51 -3.57 0.47 -6.58
C LEU A 51 -3.64 -1.02 -6.85
N ASP A 52 -4.80 -1.64 -6.64
CA ASP A 52 -5.04 -3.02 -7.08
C ASP A 52 -5.39 -3.10 -8.60
N ARG A 53 -5.57 -4.31 -9.14
CA ARG A 53 -5.94 -4.52 -10.56
C ARG A 53 -7.28 -3.89 -10.97
N ASN A 54 -8.12 -3.58 -10.00
CA ASN A 54 -9.44 -2.99 -10.20
C ASN A 54 -9.41 -1.47 -9.99
N ASP A 55 -8.22 -0.87 -9.89
CA ASP A 55 -8.01 0.55 -9.60
C ASP A 55 -8.53 0.97 -8.21
N ASN A 56 -8.64 0.03 -7.27
CA ASN A 56 -8.95 0.36 -5.88
C ASN A 56 -7.71 0.93 -5.20
N LEU A 57 -7.89 2.04 -4.48
CA LEU A 57 -6.86 2.65 -3.66
C LEU A 57 -6.63 1.83 -2.39
N MET A 58 -5.42 1.30 -2.27
CA MET A 58 -4.94 0.59 -1.09
C MET A 58 -4.05 1.53 -0.28
N ILE A 59 -4.37 1.66 1.01
CA ILE A 59 -3.67 2.56 1.92
C ILE A 59 -3.12 1.72 3.07
N SER A 60 -1.80 1.67 3.18
CA SER A 60 -1.13 1.10 4.36
C SER A 60 -1.12 2.14 5.48
N CYS A 61 -1.70 1.82 6.63
CA CYS A 61 -1.86 2.73 7.77
C CYS A 61 -1.96 1.97 9.10
N TYR A 62 -2.17 2.69 10.20
CA TYR A 62 -2.62 2.11 11.48
C TYR A 62 -4.16 2.18 11.61
N ASP A 63 -4.78 1.17 12.22
CA ASP A 63 -6.20 1.16 12.61
C ASP A 63 -6.44 1.89 13.95
N GLU A 64 -7.70 2.01 14.39
CA GLU A 64 -8.08 2.68 15.66
C GLU A 64 -7.39 2.13 16.92
N ASN A 65 -6.78 0.95 16.86
CA ASN A 65 -6.05 0.33 17.96
C ASN A 65 -4.53 0.44 17.79
N HIS A 66 -4.06 1.31 16.89
CA HIS A 66 -2.66 1.44 16.47
C HIS A 66 -2.07 0.15 15.89
N ARG A 67 -2.89 -0.70 15.26
CA ARG A 67 -2.41 -1.94 14.62
C ARG A 67 -2.20 -1.72 13.13
N PRO A 68 -1.12 -2.23 12.53
CA PRO A 68 -0.90 -2.15 11.10
C PRO A 68 -2.08 -2.72 10.31
N ALA A 69 -2.54 -2.00 9.29
CA ALA A 69 -3.70 -2.37 8.50
C ALA A 69 -3.62 -1.82 7.07
N ILE A 70 -4.37 -2.45 6.17
CA ILE A 70 -4.63 -1.97 4.82
C ILE A 70 -6.09 -1.56 4.74
N LYS A 71 -6.37 -0.30 4.42
CA LYS A 71 -7.72 0.14 4.10
C LYS A 71 -7.87 0.26 2.58
N VAL A 72 -8.91 -0.40 2.06
CA VAL A 72 -9.19 -0.47 0.63
C VAL A 72 -10.37 0.43 0.30
N PHE A 73 -10.20 1.26 -0.72
CA PHE A 73 -11.21 2.17 -1.24
C PHE A 73 -11.40 1.93 -2.72
N THR A 74 -12.63 2.03 -3.19
CA THR A 74 -12.90 2.07 -4.62
C THR A 74 -12.21 3.26 -5.26
N ARG A 75 -12.05 3.23 -6.59
CA ARG A 75 -11.62 4.38 -7.41
C ARG A 75 -12.41 5.68 -7.15
N ASN A 76 -13.65 5.57 -6.66
CA ASN A 76 -14.49 6.72 -6.29
C ASN A 76 -14.40 7.09 -4.80
N LEU A 77 -13.40 6.56 -4.09
CA LEU A 77 -13.11 6.79 -2.68
C LEU A 77 -14.16 6.25 -1.71
N HIS A 78 -15.01 5.31 -2.13
CA HIS A 78 -15.88 4.59 -1.20
C HIS A 78 -15.09 3.52 -0.48
N PHE A 79 -15.23 3.44 0.84
CA PHE A 79 -14.61 2.40 1.65
C PHE A 79 -15.16 1.02 1.27
N VAL A 80 -14.25 0.03 1.16
CA VAL A 80 -14.59 -1.36 0.84
C VAL A 80 -14.37 -2.25 2.06
N LYS A 81 -13.12 -2.34 2.53
CA LYS A 81 -12.73 -3.22 3.64
C LYS A 81 -11.45 -2.75 4.32
N SER A 82 -11.21 -3.31 5.50
CA SER A 82 -9.94 -3.22 6.23
C SER A 82 -9.33 -4.62 6.33
N ILE A 83 -8.05 -4.74 6.02
CA ILE A 83 -7.27 -5.96 6.24
C ILE A 83 -6.30 -5.69 7.39
N ARG A 84 -6.34 -6.53 8.43
CA ARG A 84 -5.39 -6.43 9.54
C ARG A 84 -4.08 -7.08 9.13
N LEU A 85 -2.99 -6.39 9.40
CA LEU A 85 -1.64 -6.90 9.20
C LEU A 85 -1.06 -7.38 10.55
N PRO A 86 -0.06 -8.28 10.51
CA PRO A 86 0.70 -8.65 11.70
C PRO A 86 1.35 -7.42 12.36
N LEU A 87 1.50 -7.45 13.70
CA LEU A 87 1.88 -6.32 14.56
C LEU A 87 3.23 -5.64 14.25
N TYR A 88 4.06 -6.20 13.38
CA TYR A 88 5.43 -5.74 13.11
C TYR A 88 5.62 -5.02 11.77
N ASN A 89 4.53 -4.67 11.09
CA ASN A 89 4.60 -4.07 9.76
C ASN A 89 4.73 -2.54 9.83
N ARG A 90 5.83 -2.01 9.28
CA ARG A 90 6.09 -0.57 9.19
C ARG A 90 6.00 -0.03 7.77
N ASN A 91 6.15 -0.82 6.70
CA ASN A 91 6.31 -0.27 5.36
C ASN A 91 5.81 -1.15 4.19
N ALA A 92 5.48 -0.42 3.12
CA ALA A 92 5.21 -0.78 1.73
C ALA A 92 4.28 -1.97 1.45
N ILE A 93 3.10 -1.64 0.92
CA ILE A 93 2.34 -2.53 0.02
C ILE A 93 2.81 -2.22 -1.40
N ILE A 94 3.49 -3.17 -2.04
CA ILE A 94 3.63 -3.14 -3.50
C ILE A 94 2.63 -4.16 -4.02
N TYR A 95 1.49 -3.67 -4.52
CA TYR A 95 0.56 -4.52 -5.25
C TYR A 95 1.19 -4.88 -6.60
N ASP A 96 1.16 -6.17 -6.93
CA ASP A 96 1.54 -6.66 -8.24
C ASP A 96 0.32 -7.11 -9.02
N SER A 97 0.07 -6.43 -10.13
CA SER A 97 -1.04 -6.75 -11.03
C SER A 97 -0.92 -8.12 -11.70
N ILE A 98 0.29 -8.70 -11.77
CA ILE A 98 0.52 -9.97 -12.46
C ILE A 98 0.17 -11.14 -11.57
N SER A 99 0.62 -11.12 -10.32
CA SER A 99 0.33 -12.17 -9.35
C SER A 99 -0.92 -11.92 -8.51
N ASP A 100 -1.54 -10.74 -8.65
CA ASP A 100 -2.65 -10.26 -7.82
C ASP A 100 -2.30 -10.28 -6.32
N GLY A 101 -1.02 -10.21 -6.01
CA GLY A 101 -0.48 -10.33 -4.66
C GLY A 101 0.03 -8.99 -4.11
N CYS A 102 0.33 -8.99 -2.81
CA CYS A 102 0.88 -7.85 -2.10
C CYS A 102 2.22 -8.22 -1.47
N LEU A 103 3.25 -7.41 -1.72
CA LEU A 103 4.48 -7.48 -0.95
C LEU A 103 4.35 -6.58 0.28
N LEU A 104 4.76 -7.08 1.44
CA LEU A 104 4.77 -6.37 2.72
C LEU A 104 6.17 -6.38 3.33
N GLN A 105 6.63 -5.23 3.82
CA GLN A 105 7.91 -5.11 4.53
C GLN A 105 7.69 -4.85 6.03
N THR A 106 8.16 -5.76 6.86
CA THR A 106 8.29 -5.54 8.31
C THR A 106 9.71 -5.09 8.66
N GLU A 107 9.97 -4.80 9.94
CA GLU A 107 11.34 -4.49 10.39
C GLU A 107 12.32 -5.64 10.09
N ASP A 108 11.86 -6.88 10.21
CA ASP A 108 12.73 -8.06 10.17
C ASP A 108 12.51 -8.99 8.96
N ALA A 109 11.54 -8.70 8.09
CA ALA A 109 11.07 -9.65 7.08
C ALA A 109 10.31 -9.01 5.93
N TRP A 110 10.26 -9.75 4.82
CA TRP A 110 9.37 -9.52 3.70
C TRP A 110 8.33 -10.64 3.65
N PHE A 111 7.06 -10.27 3.48
CA PHE A 111 5.95 -11.20 3.32
C PHE A 111 5.33 -11.00 1.95
N TYR A 112 5.14 -12.11 1.24
CA TYR A 112 4.32 -12.13 0.04
C TYR A 112 2.95 -12.68 0.39
N LEU A 113 1.92 -11.85 0.16
CA LEU A 113 0.53 -12.19 0.41
C LEU A 113 -0.23 -12.41 -0.89
N SER A 114 -1.17 -13.35 -0.86
CA SER A 114 -2.15 -13.54 -1.92
C SER A 114 -3.10 -12.34 -2.04
N LYS A 115 -3.94 -12.33 -3.07
CA LYS A 115 -5.08 -11.39 -3.23
C LYS A 115 -6.05 -11.40 -2.04
N ASP A 116 -6.10 -12.53 -1.32
CA ASP A 116 -6.95 -12.76 -0.15
C ASP A 116 -6.21 -12.42 1.15
N PHE A 117 -4.97 -11.94 1.05
CA PHE A 117 -4.07 -11.58 2.13
C PHE A 117 -3.59 -12.76 2.99
N ASP A 118 -3.71 -13.97 2.46
CA ASP A 118 -3.05 -15.15 3.03
C ASP A 118 -1.55 -15.07 2.78
N VAL A 119 -0.75 -15.47 3.76
CA VAL A 119 0.71 -15.54 3.62
C VAL A 119 1.04 -16.69 2.66
N ILE A 120 1.55 -16.36 1.47
CA ILE A 120 2.04 -17.34 0.50
C ILE A 120 3.49 -17.69 0.82
N SER A 121 4.31 -16.68 1.12
CA SER A 121 5.69 -16.90 1.52
C SER A 121 6.17 -15.82 2.48
N GLN A 122 7.10 -16.22 3.34
CA GLN A 122 7.75 -15.36 4.32
C GLN A 122 9.25 -15.53 4.18
N LYS A 123 9.97 -14.41 4.17
CA LYS A 123 11.41 -14.42 4.35
C LYS A 123 11.82 -13.43 5.42
N THR A 124 12.48 -13.93 6.46
CA THR A 124 13.22 -13.09 7.40
C THR A 124 14.43 -12.55 6.65
N ILE A 125 14.45 -11.26 6.38
CA ILE A 125 15.58 -10.60 5.69
C ILE A 125 15.96 -9.40 6.54
N TRP A 126 17.24 -9.31 6.88
CA TRP A 126 17.83 -8.12 7.50
C TRP A 126 18.11 -7.00 6.47
N ASP A 127 17.79 -7.22 5.19
CA ASP A 127 18.03 -6.29 4.11
C ASP A 127 16.81 -5.46 3.72
N LYS A 128 17.08 -4.15 3.58
CA LYS A 128 16.08 -3.09 3.45
C LYS A 128 15.60 -2.86 2.02
N HIS A 129 16.18 -3.56 1.02
CA HIS A 129 15.96 -3.27 -0.40
C HIS A 129 15.44 -4.50 -1.15
N GLY A 130 14.15 -4.47 -1.48
CA GLY A 130 13.47 -5.46 -2.31
C GLY A 130 12.64 -4.79 -3.39
N SER A 131 12.51 -5.44 -4.55
CA SER A 131 11.63 -5.04 -5.64
C SER A 131 10.79 -6.24 -6.07
N PHE A 132 9.55 -6.01 -6.47
CA PHE A 132 8.66 -7.06 -6.92
C PHE A 132 8.26 -6.81 -8.37
N SER A 133 8.41 -7.82 -9.22
CA SER A 133 8.03 -7.74 -10.62
C SER A 133 7.60 -9.11 -11.12
N ASN A 134 6.46 -9.17 -11.82
CA ASN A 134 5.96 -10.38 -12.46
C ASN A 134 5.79 -11.57 -11.50
N GLY A 135 5.28 -11.34 -10.29
CA GLY A 135 5.15 -12.40 -9.29
C GLY A 135 6.46 -12.85 -8.64
N VAL A 136 7.61 -12.23 -8.97
CA VAL A 136 8.92 -12.59 -8.43
C VAL A 136 9.41 -11.49 -7.50
N LEU A 137 9.78 -11.87 -6.28
CA LEU A 137 10.45 -11.00 -5.34
C LEU A 137 11.95 -11.03 -5.60
N TYR A 138 12.52 -9.86 -5.90
CA TYR A 138 13.95 -9.64 -6.05
C TYR A 138 14.47 -8.94 -4.80
N CYS A 139 15.40 -9.56 -4.08
CA CYS A 139 16.09 -8.96 -2.95
C CYS A 139 17.56 -8.76 -3.27
N VAL A 140 18.12 -7.63 -2.82
CA VAL A 140 19.56 -7.35 -2.93
C VAL A 140 20.19 -7.48 -1.56
N GLU A 141 21.18 -8.35 -1.44
CA GLU A 141 22.00 -8.56 -0.24
C GLU A 141 23.48 -8.52 -0.64
N ASN A 142 24.26 -7.59 -0.08
CA ASN A 142 25.71 -7.49 -0.35
C ASN A 142 26.06 -7.53 -1.85
N ALA A 143 25.33 -6.76 -2.68
CA ALA A 143 25.44 -6.72 -4.15
C ALA A 143 25.06 -8.03 -4.89
N THR A 144 24.52 -9.02 -4.19
CA THR A 144 23.94 -10.24 -4.76
C THR A 144 22.44 -10.10 -4.89
N ILE A 145 21.89 -10.38 -6.08
CA ILE A 145 20.45 -10.38 -6.33
C ILE A 145 19.93 -11.81 -6.18
N THR A 146 18.99 -12.02 -5.26
CA THR A 146 18.27 -13.30 -5.14
C THR A 146 16.83 -13.13 -5.57
N CYS A 147 16.33 -14.09 -6.35
CA CYS A 147 14.93 -14.13 -6.77
C CYS A 147 14.16 -15.22 -6.01
N TYR A 148 12.95 -14.89 -5.57
CA TYR A 148 12.01 -15.79 -4.91
C TYR A 148 10.75 -15.89 -5.77
N LYS A 149 10.43 -17.11 -6.21
CA LYS A 149 9.20 -17.46 -6.94
C LYS A 149 8.16 -18.00 -5.98
#